data_AF-A0A565BP15-F1
#
_entry.id   AF-A0A565BP15-F1
#
_cell.length_a   1.000
_cell.length_b   1.000
_cell.length_c   1.000
_cell.angle_alpha   90.00
_cell.angle_beta   90.00
_cell.angle_gamma   90.00
#
_symmetry.space_group_name_H-M   'P 1'
#
loop_
_entity.id
_entity.type
_entity.pdbx_description
1 polymer ?
#
loop_
_entity_poly.entity_id
_entity_poly.type
_entity_poly.pdbx_seq_one_letter_code
_entity_poly.pdbx_strand_id
1 'polypeptide(L)'
;MECQTEDADLWTLNQGPTETLRSFIDRFKAVLSKVRGLSDKDVIQALKKSLWHEPDYRKEIALNRHLTIQDAMHRATEFTANEEDVKNFLTKTS
;
A
#
# COMPACT_ATOMS: atom_id res chain seq x y z
N MET A 1 -16.87 -21.17 -11.23
CA MET A 1 -16.35 -20.76 -9.91
C MET A 1 -15.00 -20.13 -10.19
N GLU A 2 -14.92 -18.81 -10.31
CA GLU A 2 -13.68 -18.11 -10.69
C GLU A 2 -13.53 -16.83 -9.87
N CYS A 3 -13.37 -16.97 -8.55
CA CYS A 3 -13.02 -15.86 -7.66
C CYS A 3 -11.86 -16.24 -6.71
N GLN A 4 -11.01 -17.21 -7.10
CA GLN A 4 -9.86 -17.66 -6.30
C GLN A 4 -8.52 -17.11 -6.80
N THR A 5 -8.50 -16.50 -7.99
CA THR A 5 -7.28 -15.93 -8.58
C THR A 5 -7.08 -14.48 -8.17
N GLU A 6 -8.16 -13.70 -8.09
CA GLU A 6 -8.06 -12.25 -7.87
C GLU A 6 -7.70 -11.89 -6.42
N ASP A 7 -8.17 -12.65 -5.42
CA ASP A 7 -7.71 -12.48 -4.04
C ASP A 7 -6.22 -12.84 -3.92
N ALA A 8 -5.79 -13.93 -4.57
CA ALA A 8 -4.39 -14.33 -4.60
C ALA A 8 -3.50 -13.27 -5.28
N ASP A 9 -3.98 -12.60 -6.33
CA ASP A 9 -3.28 -11.47 -6.96
C ASP A 9 -3.02 -10.32 -5.97
N LEU A 10 -3.95 -10.02 -5.06
CA LEU A 10 -3.76 -8.98 -4.04
C LEU A 10 -2.68 -9.36 -3.02
N TRP A 11 -2.69 -10.60 -2.56
CA TRP A 11 -1.73 -11.11 -1.56
C TRP A 11 -0.33 -11.37 -2.13
N THR A 12 -0.22 -11.58 -3.44
CA THR A 12 1.05 -11.77 -4.14
C THR A 12 1.64 -10.47 -4.66
N LEU A 13 0.85 -9.39 -4.71
CA LEU A 13 1.33 -8.08 -5.08
C LEU A 13 2.32 -7.58 -4.03
N ASN A 14 3.59 -7.43 -4.38
CA ASN A 14 4.58 -6.82 -3.51
C ASN A 14 5.14 -5.54 -4.14
N GLN A 15 5.56 -4.62 -3.27
CA GLN A 15 6.31 -3.44 -3.67
C GLN A 15 7.69 -3.88 -4.16
N GLY A 16 8.07 -3.45 -5.36
CA GLY A 16 9.40 -3.70 -5.90
C GLY A 16 10.48 -2.94 -5.11
N PRO A 17 11.73 -3.45 -5.06
CA PRO A 17 12.82 -2.81 -4.31
C PRO A 17 13.19 -1.42 -4.85
N THR A 18 12.94 -1.15 -6.13
CA THR A 18 13.17 0.14 -6.79
C THR A 18 11.87 0.89 -7.06
N GLU A 19 10.73 0.35 -6.62
CA GLU A 19 9.42 0.90 -6.91
C GLU A 19 9.02 1.91 -5.83
N THR A 20 8.57 3.09 -6.26
CA THR A 20 8.02 4.08 -5.34
C THR A 20 6.71 3.59 -4.74
N LEU A 21 6.43 3.97 -3.50
CA LEU A 21 5.14 3.66 -2.86
C LEU A 21 3.97 4.10 -3.74
N ARG A 22 4.13 5.21 -4.47
CA ARG A 22 3.10 5.76 -5.35
C ARG A 22 2.74 4.80 -6.47
N SER A 23 3.74 4.27 -7.17
CA SER A 23 3.52 3.29 -8.25
C SER A 23 2.90 2.02 -7.70
N PHE A 24 3.37 1.56 -6.53
CA PHE A 24 2.82 0.39 -5.87
C PHE A 24 1.34 0.59 -5.48
N ILE A 25 0.97 1.72 -4.87
CA ILE A 25 -0.40 2.05 -4.47
C ILE A 25 -1.33 2.14 -5.68
N ASP A 26 -0.86 2.68 -6.81
CA ASP A 26 -1.64 2.74 -8.05
C ASP A 26 -1.94 1.34 -8.59
N ARG A 27 -0.92 0.46 -8.63
CA ARG A 27 -1.11 -0.96 -8.97
C ARG A 27 -2.03 -1.68 -7.98
N PHE A 28 -1.88 -1.41 -6.68
CA PHE A 28 -2.70 -1.99 -5.63
C PHE A 28 -4.17 -1.59 -5.78
N LYS A 29 -4.46 -0.32 -6.10
CA LYS A 29 -5.81 0.15 -6.46
C LYS A 29 -6.36 -0.58 -7.68
N ALA A 30 -5.55 -0.76 -8.72
CA ALA A 30 -5.98 -1.41 -9.94
C ALA A 30 -6.37 -2.89 -9.72
N VAL A 31 -5.65 -3.61 -8.86
CA VAL A 31 -6.00 -4.98 -8.44
C VAL A 31 -7.23 -4.96 -7.55
N LEU A 32 -7.24 -4.12 -6.52
CA LEU A 32 -8.37 -3.98 -5.60
C LEU A 32 -9.68 -3.62 -6.30
N SER A 33 -9.65 -2.82 -7.37
CA SER A 33 -10.83 -2.50 -8.16
C SER A 33 -11.41 -3.69 -8.92
N LYS A 34 -10.60 -4.73 -9.18
CA LYS A 34 -11.04 -5.98 -9.81
C LYS A 34 -11.60 -6.94 -8.76
N VAL A 35 -10.93 -7.04 -7.61
CA VAL A 35 -11.39 -7.87 -6.49
C VAL A 35 -12.66 -7.28 -5.87
N ARG A 36 -13.79 -7.98 -5.99
CA ARG A 36 -15.05 -7.59 -5.32
C ARG A 36 -15.29 -8.46 -4.09
N GLY A 37 -15.64 -7.83 -2.97
CA GLY A 37 -16.10 -8.53 -1.76
C GLY A 37 -15.05 -8.77 -0.67
N LEU A 38 -13.86 -8.17 -0.77
CA LEU A 38 -12.91 -8.18 0.35
C LEU A 38 -13.33 -7.21 1.45
N SER A 39 -13.15 -7.62 2.71
CA SER A 39 -13.37 -6.74 3.85
C SER A 39 -12.21 -5.77 3.99
N ASP A 40 -12.45 -4.60 4.60
CA ASP A 40 -11.39 -3.60 4.81
C ASP A 40 -10.17 -4.18 5.51
N LYS A 41 -10.41 -5.07 6.48
CA LYS A 41 -9.37 -5.76 7.22
C LYS A 41 -8.46 -6.61 6.31
N ASP A 42 -9.01 -7.33 5.34
CA ASP A 42 -8.23 -8.21 4.47
C ASP A 42 -7.36 -7.39 3.51
N VAL A 43 -7.93 -6.33 2.96
CA VAL A 43 -7.21 -5.39 2.08
C VAL A 43 -6.08 -4.70 2.83
N ILE A 44 -6.34 -4.25 4.07
CA ILE A 44 -5.32 -3.63 4.92
C ILE A 44 -4.23 -4.63 5.30
N GLN A 45 -4.57 -5.90 5.55
CA GLN A 45 -3.57 -6.93 5.83
C GLN A 45 -2.71 -7.25 4.60
N ALA A 46 -3.31 -7.36 3.42
CA ALA A 46 -2.59 -7.55 2.17
C ALA A 46 -1.64 -6.37 1.94
N LEU A 47 -2.14 -5.13 2.00
CA LEU A 47 -1.34 -3.91 1.88
C LEU A 47 -0.14 -3.91 2.84
N LYS A 48 -0.38 -4.23 4.12
CA LYS A 48 0.68 -4.34 5.12
C LYS A 48 1.70 -5.43 4.79
N LYS A 49 1.31 -6.57 4.23
CA LYS A 49 2.26 -7.63 3.85
C LYS A 49 3.10 -7.24 2.65
N SER A 50 2.49 -6.57 1.68
CA SER A 50 3.07 -6.20 0.39
C SER A 50 4.15 -5.11 0.45
N LEU A 51 4.12 -4.25 1.47
CA LEU A 51 5.00 -3.09 1.61
C LEU A 51 6.44 -3.49 2.02
N TRP A 52 7.39 -3.53 1.11
CA TRP A 52 8.73 -4.06 1.44
C TRP A 52 9.61 -3.08 2.25
N HIS A 53 9.52 -1.77 2.01
CA HIS A 53 10.53 -0.80 2.49
C HIS A 53 10.06 0.28 3.49
N GLU A 54 8.78 0.33 3.86
CA GLU A 54 8.25 1.45 4.67
C GLU A 54 7.77 1.01 6.05
N PRO A 55 8.69 0.92 7.03
CA PRO A 55 8.33 0.56 8.41
C PRO A 55 7.46 1.61 9.07
N ASP A 56 7.62 2.90 8.73
CA ASP A 56 6.83 4.00 9.28
C ASP A 56 5.38 3.94 8.79
N TYR A 57 5.16 3.74 7.50
CA TYR A 57 3.81 3.57 6.95
C TYR A 57 3.13 2.28 7.49
N ARG A 58 3.87 1.17 7.59
CA ARG A 58 3.36 -0.06 8.23
C ARG A 58 2.95 0.17 9.69
N LYS A 59 3.72 0.94 10.46
CA LYS A 59 3.39 1.30 11.85
C LYS A 59 2.18 2.22 11.92
N GLU A 60 2.10 3.22 11.07
CA GLU A 60 0.97 4.13 11.01
C GLU A 60 -0.33 3.38 10.72
N ILE A 61 -0.38 2.55 9.67
CA ILE A 61 -1.56 1.71 9.40
C ILE A 61 -1.86 0.79 10.60
N ALA A 62 -0.84 0.20 11.22
CA ALA A 62 -1.04 -0.73 12.34
C ALA A 62 -1.60 -0.07 13.61
N LEU A 63 -1.26 1.19 13.87
CA LEU A 63 -1.74 1.96 15.03
C LEU A 63 -3.21 2.38 14.87
N ASN A 64 -3.65 2.55 13.63
CA ASN A 64 -4.99 3.02 13.35
C ASN A 64 -5.96 1.84 13.20
N ARG A 65 -6.54 1.44 14.34
CA ARG A 65 -7.41 0.27 14.47
C ARG A 65 -8.72 0.35 13.67
N HIS A 66 -9.20 1.54 13.31
CA HIS A 66 -10.49 1.77 12.62
C HIS A 66 -10.32 2.35 11.20
N LEU A 67 -9.18 2.13 10.59
CA LEU A 67 -8.88 2.70 9.28
C LEU A 67 -9.66 1.93 8.21
N THR A 68 -10.45 2.62 7.38
CA THR A 68 -11.13 2.01 6.23
C THR A 68 -10.16 1.82 5.08
N ILE A 69 -10.50 1.01 4.07
CA ILE A 69 -9.71 0.94 2.83
C ILE A 69 -9.48 2.33 2.26
N GLN A 70 -10.53 3.16 2.21
CA GLN A 70 -10.42 4.49 1.62
C GLN A 70 -9.46 5.38 2.41
N ASP A 71 -9.54 5.37 3.74
CA ASP A 71 -8.59 6.07 4.59
C ASP A 71 -7.17 5.56 4.37
N ALA A 72 -6.99 4.25 4.21
CA ALA A 72 -5.67 3.63 4.07
C ALA A 72 -5.03 4.09 2.78
N MET A 73 -5.80 4.07 1.69
CA MET A 73 -5.36 4.52 0.38
C MET A 73 -5.12 6.03 0.34
N HIS A 74 -5.95 6.83 1.01
CA HIS A 74 -5.75 8.28 1.10
C HIS A 74 -4.45 8.59 1.84
N ARG A 75 -4.22 7.98 3.01
CA ARG A 75 -2.96 8.13 3.76
C ARG A 75 -1.76 7.57 3.03
N ALA A 76 -1.91 6.48 2.27
CA ALA A 76 -0.82 5.99 1.42
C ALA A 76 -0.39 7.06 0.41
N THR A 77 -1.38 7.74 -0.17
CA THR A 77 -1.16 8.79 -1.16
C THR A 77 -0.53 10.03 -0.52
N GLU A 78 -0.96 10.40 0.68
CA GLU A 78 -0.36 11.48 1.47
C GLU A 78 1.08 11.14 1.90
N PHE A 79 1.30 9.91 2.34
CA PHE A 79 2.63 9.41 2.73
C PHE A 79 3.59 9.38 1.54
N THR A 80 3.12 9.05 0.33
CA THR A 80 3.95 9.17 -0.88
C THR A 80 4.38 10.60 -1.19
N ALA A 81 3.51 11.58 -0.98
CA ALA A 81 3.88 12.98 -1.17
C ALA A 81 4.94 13.41 -0.12
N ASN A 82 4.87 12.85 1.09
CA ASN A 82 5.84 13.09 2.15
C ASN A 82 7.18 12.34 1.94
N GLU A 83 7.17 11.13 1.37
CA GLU A 83 8.38 10.37 1.00
C GLU A 83 9.23 11.11 -0.06
N GLU A 84 8.58 11.73 -1.05
CA GLU A 84 9.27 12.54 -2.07
C GLU A 84 10.02 13.71 -1.44
N ASP A 85 9.50 14.31 -0.38
CA ASP A 85 10.15 15.41 0.34
C ASP A 85 11.36 14.90 1.14
N VAL A 86 11.21 13.81 1.92
CA VAL A 86 12.30 13.24 2.74
C VAL A 86 13.45 12.66 1.89
N LYS A 87 13.16 12.00 0.76
CA LYS A 87 14.21 11.52 -0.16
C LYS A 87 14.93 12.68 -0.84
N ASN A 88 14.24 13.77 -1.19
CA ASN A 88 14.89 14.98 -1.72
C ASN A 88 15.78 15.68 -0.69
N PHE A 89 15.46 15.58 0.61
CA PHE A 89 16.30 16.11 1.68
C PHE A 89 17.57 15.26 1.89
N LEU A 90 17.51 13.94 1.68
CA LEU A 90 18.66 13.05 1.89
C LEU A 90 19.65 13.02 0.70
N THR A 91 19.25 13.41 -0.50
CA THR A 91 20.14 13.46 -1.68
C THR A 91 20.81 14.82 -1.92
N LYS A 92 20.60 15.81 -1.04
CA LYS A 92 21.15 17.18 -1.17
C LYS A 92 22.35 17.49 -0.28
N THR A 93 22.93 16.47 0.34
CA THR A 93 24.20 16.54 1.08
C THR A 93 25.18 15.52 0.51
N SER A 94 25.80 15.84 -0.63
CA SER A 94 27.05 15.22 -1.11
C SER A 94 27.82 16.24 -1.94
#